data_AF-A0A4P6PGJ2-F1
#
_entry.id   AF-A0A4P6PGJ2-F1
#
_cell.length_a   1.000
_cell.length_b   1.000
_cell.length_c   1.000
_cell.angle_alpha   90.00
_cell.angle_beta   90.00
_cell.angle_gamma   90.00
#
_symmetry.space_group_name_H-M   'P 1'
#
loop_
_entity.id
_entity.type
_entity.pdbx_description
1 polymer ?
#
loop_
_entity_poly.entity_id
_entity_poly.type
_entity_poly.pdbx_seq_one_letter_code
_entity_poly.pdbx_strand_id
1 'polypeptide(L)'
;MQQTEKYWNLINRIVLIAIIIMAGVGVVLAFTPKVRQLQEYQQTCDSLQQRIEITVEAEQELIDKQRRFKTDPEFVEKVAHEVGYARTNETIFHFPEESGGY
;
A
#
# COMPACT_ATOMS: atom_id res chain seq x y z
N MET A 1 -54.67 -17.96 43.59
CA MET A 1 -53.89 -16.72 43.31
C MET A 1 -52.39 -16.96 43.02
N GLN A 2 -51.78 -18.09 43.42
CA GLN A 2 -50.34 -18.34 43.15
C GLN A 2 -49.97 -18.63 41.68
N GLN A 3 -50.90 -19.10 40.86
CA GLN A 3 -50.63 -19.44 39.45
C GLN A 3 -50.39 -18.16 38.61
N THR A 4 -51.21 -17.13 38.80
CA THR A 4 -51.14 -15.84 38.08
C THR A 4 -49.82 -15.10 38.33
N GLU A 5 -49.25 -15.16 39.53
CA GLU A 5 -47.97 -14.53 39.83
C GLU A 5 -46.78 -15.23 39.15
N LYS A 6 -46.85 -16.56 39.00
CA LYS A 6 -45.82 -17.31 38.26
C LYS A 6 -45.80 -16.94 36.77
N TYR A 7 -46.98 -16.80 36.15
CA TYR A 7 -47.08 -16.34 34.76
C TYR A 7 -46.61 -14.90 34.59
N TRP A 8 -46.96 -14.00 35.50
CA TRP A 8 -46.48 -12.61 35.49
C TRP A 8 -44.95 -12.52 35.60
N ASN A 9 -44.36 -13.29 36.51
CA ASN A 9 -42.90 -13.35 36.66
C ASN A 9 -42.20 -13.97 35.45
N LEU A 10 -42.80 -14.98 34.81
CA LEU A 10 -42.28 -15.56 33.57
C LEU A 10 -42.29 -14.55 32.43
N ILE A 11 -43.39 -13.83 32.24
CA ILE A 11 -43.52 -12.80 31.21
C ILE A 11 -42.49 -11.69 31.45
N ASN A 12 -42.38 -11.18 32.69
CA ASN A 12 -41.43 -10.13 33.02
C ASN A 12 -39.98 -10.57 32.78
N ARG A 13 -39.64 -11.81 33.11
CA ARG A 13 -38.29 -12.37 32.89
C ARG A 13 -37.97 -12.50 31.40
N ILE A 14 -38.93 -12.92 30.57
CA ILE A 14 -38.75 -13.00 29.11
C ILE A 14 -38.56 -11.60 28.52
N VAL A 15 -39.35 -10.62 28.94
CA VAL A 15 -39.24 -9.23 28.48
C VAL A 15 -37.88 -8.64 28.87
N LEU A 16 -37.42 -8.86 30.10
CA LEU A 16 -36.08 -8.44 30.54
C LEU A 16 -34.96 -9.05 29.70
N ILE A 17 -35.04 -10.35 29.42
CA ILE A 17 -34.05 -11.04 28.57
C ILE A 17 -34.08 -10.45 27.15
N ALA A 18 -35.26 -10.20 26.59
CA ALA A 18 -35.41 -9.60 25.27
C ALA A 18 -34.79 -8.20 25.19
N ILE A 19 -34.99 -7.37 26.22
CA ILE A 19 -34.38 -6.03 26.31
C ILE A 19 -32.85 -6.13 26.37
N ILE A 20 -32.32 -7.05 27.18
CA ILE A 20 -30.86 -7.26 27.29
C ILE A 20 -30.27 -7.69 25.94
N ILE A 21 -30.92 -8.63 25.24
CA ILE A 21 -30.47 -9.07 23.92
C ILE A 21 -30.51 -7.92 22.92
N MET A 22 -31.61 -7.14 22.90
CA MET A 22 -31.75 -6.00 22.00
C MET A 22 -30.68 -4.92 22.26
N ALA A 23 -30.39 -4.63 23.53
CA ALA A 23 -29.31 -3.73 23.92
C ALA A 23 -27.93 -4.26 23.49
N GLY A 24 -27.67 -5.56 23.70
CA GLY A 24 -26.43 -6.20 23.28
C GLY A 24 -26.21 -6.15 21.77
N VAL A 25 -27.25 -6.45 20.98
CA VAL A 25 -27.21 -6.35 19.51
C VAL A 25 -26.96 -4.91 19.07
N GLY A 26 -27.61 -3.93 19.70
CA GLY A 26 -27.39 -2.51 19.43
C GLY A 26 -25.93 -2.08 19.65
N VAL A 27 -25.31 -2.54 20.74
CA VAL A 27 -23.88 -2.28 21.01
C VAL A 27 -23.02 -2.94 19.94
N VAL A 28 -23.22 -4.21 19.62
CA VAL A 28 -22.40 -4.90 18.59
C VAL A 28 -22.51 -4.20 17.24
N LEU A 29 -23.72 -3.80 16.82
CA LEU A 29 -23.94 -3.08 15.57
C LEU A 29 -23.32 -1.69 15.57
N ALA A 30 -23.29 -0.98 16.70
CA ALA A 30 -22.65 0.33 16.81
C ALA A 30 -21.10 0.24 16.77
N PHE A 31 -20.53 -0.83 17.30
CA PHE A 31 -19.07 -1.03 17.34
C PHE A 31 -18.50 -1.66 16.05
N THR A 32 -19.30 -2.44 15.32
CA THR A 32 -18.89 -3.05 14.03
C THR A 32 -18.40 -2.05 12.97
N PRO A 33 -19.09 -0.94 12.65
CA PRO A 33 -18.61 0.01 11.64
C PRO A 33 -17.31 0.70 12.07
N LYS A 34 -17.11 0.87 13.38
CA LYS A 34 -15.92 1.53 13.93
C LYS A 34 -14.65 0.70 13.75
N VAL A 35 -14.78 -0.63 13.80
CA VAL A 35 -13.66 -1.55 13.52
C VAL A 35 -13.30 -1.52 12.02
N ARG A 36 -14.29 -1.42 11.12
CA ARG A 36 -14.03 -1.33 9.68
C ARG A 36 -13.29 -0.04 9.30
N GLN A 37 -13.68 1.10 9.87
CA GLN A 37 -12.98 2.37 9.64
C GLN A 37 -11.51 2.33 10.08
N LEU A 38 -11.20 1.60 11.16
CA LEU A 38 -9.82 1.46 11.61
C LEU A 38 -8.96 0.65 10.62
N GLN A 39 -9.53 -0.40 10.02
CA GLN A 39 -8.84 -1.20 9.01
C GLN A 39 -8.57 -0.40 7.73
N GLU A 40 -9.56 0.37 7.25
CA GLU A 40 -9.40 1.25 6.08
C GLU A 40 -8.34 2.33 6.33
N TYR A 41 -8.31 2.89 7.54
CA TYR A 41 -7.30 3.86 7.93
C TYR A 41 -5.89 3.26 7.94
N GLN A 42 -5.73 2.06 8.52
CA GLN A 42 -4.46 1.35 8.53
C GLN A 42 -3.97 1.03 7.11
N GLN A 43 -4.85 0.50 6.25
CA GLN A 43 -4.51 0.22 4.85
C GLN A 43 -4.07 1.47 4.09
N THR A 44 -4.75 2.60 4.34
CA THR A 44 -4.39 3.88 3.74
C THR A 44 -3.01 4.32 4.22
N CYS A 45 -2.75 4.29 5.52
CA CYS A 45 -1.45 4.62 6.10
C CYS A 45 -0.32 3.74 5.53
N ASP A 46 -0.52 2.43 5.49
CA ASP A 46 0.48 1.49 4.96
C ASP A 46 0.76 1.77 3.48
N SER A 47 -0.29 2.05 2.68
CA SER A 47 -0.12 2.37 1.26
C SER A 47 0.63 3.70 1.04
N LEU A 48 0.38 4.70 1.89
CA LEU A 48 1.07 5.99 1.83
C LEU A 48 2.53 5.83 2.26
N GLN A 49 2.78 5.04 3.31
CA GLN A 49 4.12 4.74 3.79
C GLN A 49 4.95 4.02 2.72
N GLN A 50 4.37 3.01 2.06
CA GLN A 50 5.02 2.31 0.95
C GLN A 50 5.36 3.26 -0.21
N ARG A 51 4.48 4.21 -0.53
CA ARG A 51 4.74 5.22 -1.57
C ARG A 51 5.89 6.15 -1.19
N ILE A 52 5.98 6.54 0.07
CA ILE A 52 7.09 7.34 0.59
C ILE A 52 8.39 6.56 0.43
N GLU A 53 8.44 5.31 0.86
CA GLU A 53 9.64 4.47 0.76
C GLU A 53 10.14 4.32 -0.67
N ILE A 54 9.26 3.98 -1.62
CA ILE A 54 9.61 3.89 -3.04
C ILE A 54 10.18 5.21 -3.58
N THR A 55 9.59 6.34 -3.17
CA THR A 55 10.02 7.66 -3.64
C THR A 55 11.39 8.03 -3.07
N VAL A 56 11.63 7.75 -1.78
CA VAL A 56 12.90 8.01 -1.11
C VAL A 56 14.01 7.14 -1.70
N GLU A 57 13.74 5.85 -1.97
CA GLU A 57 14.70 4.97 -2.64
C GLU A 57 15.06 5.48 -4.04
N ALA A 58 14.07 5.92 -4.83
CA ALA A 58 14.32 6.50 -6.15
C ALA A 58 15.14 7.80 -6.07
N GLU A 59 14.86 8.66 -5.09
CA GLU A 59 15.67 9.88 -4.87
C GLU A 59 17.11 9.54 -4.50
N GLN A 60 17.34 8.57 -3.62
CA GLN A 60 18.68 8.13 -3.25
C GLN A 60 19.44 7.56 -4.46
N GLU A 61 18.79 6.74 -5.28
CA GLU A 61 19.38 6.20 -6.51
C GLU A 61 19.79 7.32 -7.48
N LEU A 62 18.94 8.34 -7.65
CA LEU A 62 19.24 9.49 -8.49
C LEU A 62 20.41 10.32 -7.95
N ILE A 63 20.47 10.54 -6.64
CA ILE A 63 21.57 11.26 -5.98
C ILE A 63 22.88 10.49 -6.17
N ASP A 64 22.86 9.17 -6.03
CA ASP A 64 24.05 8.32 -6.23
C ASP A 64 24.50 8.33 -7.70
N LYS A 65 23.57 8.26 -8.65
CA LYS A 65 23.87 8.44 -10.08
C LYS A 65 24.47 9.82 -10.33
N GLN A 66 23.91 10.88 -9.76
CA GLN A 66 24.44 12.25 -9.92
C GLN A 66 25.84 12.40 -9.30
N ARG A 67 26.10 11.75 -8.15
CA ARG A 67 27.42 11.71 -7.54
C ARG A 67 28.41 11.02 -8.48
N ARG A 68 28.09 9.81 -8.97
CA ARG A 68 28.92 9.06 -9.91
C ARG A 68 29.19 9.85 -11.18
N PHE A 69 28.19 10.53 -11.71
CA PHE A 69 28.35 11.40 -12.88
C PHE A 69 29.33 12.57 -12.65
N LYS A 70 29.49 13.05 -11.41
CA LYS A 70 30.46 14.10 -11.08
C LYS A 70 31.84 13.57 -10.75
N THR A 71 31.95 12.38 -10.18
CA THR A 71 33.21 11.84 -9.64
C THR A 71 33.89 10.85 -10.56
N ASP A 72 33.15 10.19 -11.45
CA ASP A 72 33.64 9.09 -12.29
C ASP A 72 33.55 9.46 -13.78
N PRO A 73 34.69 9.80 -14.43
CA PRO A 73 34.72 10.15 -15.85
C PRO A 73 34.44 8.95 -16.77
N GLU A 74 34.74 7.71 -16.37
CA GLU A 74 34.43 6.51 -17.17
C GLU A 74 32.91 6.28 -17.21
N PHE A 75 32.22 6.52 -16.10
CA PHE A 75 30.76 6.45 -16.04
C PHE A 75 30.10 7.50 -16.96
N VAL A 76 30.64 8.71 -17.01
CA VAL A 76 30.15 9.77 -17.91
C VAL A 76 30.35 9.39 -19.37
N GLU A 77 31.51 8.83 -19.73
CA GLU A 77 31.80 8.37 -21.09
C GLU A 77 30.84 7.25 -21.51
N LYS A 78 30.61 6.27 -20.63
CA LYS A 78 29.64 5.20 -20.87
C LYS A 78 28.22 5.74 -21.08
N VAL A 79 27.75 6.64 -20.22
CA VAL A 79 26.42 7.27 -20.37
C VAL A 79 26.37 8.07 -21.67
N ALA A 80 27.41 8.82 -22.02
CA ALA A 80 27.49 9.57 -23.28
C ALA A 80 27.36 8.64 -24.50
N HIS A 81 28.02 7.47 -24.47
CA HIS A 81 27.95 6.47 -25.51
C HIS A 81 26.55 5.83 -25.61
N GLU A 82 25.86 5.61 -24.49
CA GLU A 82 24.48 5.13 -24.47
C GLU A 82 23.49 6.12 -25.10
N VAL A 83 23.73 7.44 -24.99
CA VAL A 83 22.93 8.47 -25.67
C VAL A 83 23.38 8.74 -27.12
N GLY A 84 24.42 8.05 -27.60
CA GLY A 84 24.93 8.16 -28.97
C GLY A 84 25.96 9.27 -29.19
N TYR A 85 26.47 9.89 -28.12
CA TYR A 85 27.67 10.72 -28.23
C TYR A 85 28.91 9.82 -28.24
N ALA A 86 29.92 10.18 -29.00
CA ALA A 86 31.20 9.48 -29.01
C ALA A 86 32.34 10.49 -28.96
N ARG A 87 33.53 10.05 -28.60
CA ARG A 87 34.70 10.92 -28.60
C ARG A 87 35.05 11.29 -30.05
N THR A 88 35.55 12.51 -30.29
CA THR A 88 35.87 13.03 -31.64
C THR A 88 36.83 12.13 -32.44
N ASN A 89 37.65 11.31 -31.77
CA ASN A 89 38.64 10.42 -32.39
C ASN A 89 38.32 8.92 -32.18
N GLU A 90 37.08 8.57 -31.87
CA GLU A 90 36.66 7.18 -31.63
C GLU A 90 36.06 6.55 -32.90
N THR A 91 36.34 5.26 -33.10
CA THR A 91 35.78 4.50 -34.23
C THR A 91 34.56 3.70 -33.75
N ILE A 92 33.37 4.05 -34.24
CA ILE A 92 32.12 3.40 -33.87
C ILE A 92 31.85 2.25 -34.85
N PHE A 93 31.69 1.03 -34.32
CA PHE A 93 31.24 -0.13 -35.11
C PHE A 93 29.73 -0.27 -34.99
N HIS A 94 29.01 0.05 -36.07
CA HIS A 94 27.58 -0.19 -36.16
C HIS A 94 27.34 -1.59 -36.72
N PHE A 95 26.78 -2.48 -35.90
CA PHE A 95 26.35 -3.81 -36.33
C PHE A 95 24.87 -3.73 -36.73
N PRO A 96 24.53 -3.74 -38.03
CA PRO A 96 23.14 -3.87 -38.42
C PRO A 96 22.61 -5.22 -37.90
N GLU A 97 21.41 -5.23 -37.32
CA GLU A 97 20.72 -6.49 -37.04
C GLU A 97 20.60 -7.26 -38.35
N GLU A 98 21.17 -8.46 -38.37
CA GLU A 98 21.13 -9.37 -39.50
C GLU A 98 19.65 -9.66 -39.77
N SER A 99 19.06 -8.95 -40.73
CA SER A 99 17.74 -9.25 -41.26
C SER A 99 17.86 -10.55 -42.05
N GLY A 100 17.87 -11.65 -41.30
CA GLY A 100 17.86 -13.02 -41.82
C GLY A 100 16.61 -13.26 -42.64
N GLY A 101 16.71 -12.95 -43.94
CA GLY A 101 15.80 -13.35 -44.98
C GLY A 101 16.57 -14.19 -46.00
N TYR A 102 16.62 -15.50 -45.76
CA TYR A 102 16.92 -16.50 -46.78
C TYR A 102 15.60 -17.18 -47.19
#